data_AF-A0A7Y0CJF7-F1
#
_entry.id   AF-A0A7Y0CJF7-F1
#
_cell.length_a   1.000
_cell.length_b   1.000
_cell.length_c   1.000
_cell.angle_alpha   90.00
_cell.angle_beta   90.00
_cell.angle_gamma   90.00
#
_symmetry.space_group_name_H-M   'P 1'
#
loop_
_entity.id
_entity.type
_entity.pdbx_description
1 polymer ?
#
loop_
_entity_poly.entity_id
_entity_poly.type
_entity_poly.pdbx_seq_one_letter_code
_entity_poly.pdbx_strand_id
1 'polypeptide(L)' 'MAEKLGFYFDQTLCTGCKACSVACKDKHDHAVGISWRRVA' A
#
# COMPACT_ATOMS: atom_id res chain seq x y z
N MET A 1 -18.22 -2.82 19.30
CA MET A 1 -16.84 -3.35 19.46
C MET A 1 -16.18 -3.29 18.09
N ALA A 2 -15.02 -2.64 17.94
CA ALA A 2 -14.37 -2.52 16.63
C ALA A 2 -13.66 -3.84 16.26
N GLU A 3 -13.88 -4.31 15.04
CA GLU A 3 -13.22 -5.51 14.50
C GLU A 3 -11.72 -5.26 14.31
N LYS A 4 -10.89 -6.25 14.66
CA LYS A 4 -9.43 -6.16 14.46
C LYS A 4 -9.09 -6.61 13.04
N LEU A 5 -8.70 -5.65 12.19
CA LEU A 5 -8.26 -5.92 10.83
C LEU A 5 -6.75 -6.15 10.78
N GLY A 6 -6.31 -7.07 9.92
CA GLY A 6 -4.91 -7.35 9.63
C GLY A 6 -4.70 -7.66 8.14
N PHE A 7 -3.47 -7.49 7.66
CA PHE A 7 -3.09 -7.78 6.28
C PHE A 7 -1.77 -8.54 6.25
N TYR A 8 -1.72 -9.62 5.46
CA TYR A 8 -0.51 -10.42 5.24
C TYR A 8 0.18 -10.00 3.95
N PHE A 9 1.50 -9.82 4.01
CA PHE A 9 2.33 -9.43 2.88
C PHE A 9 3.61 -10.28 2.86
N ASP A 10 3.77 -11.10 1.84
CA ASP A 10 5.01 -11.84 1.61
C ASP A 10 5.98 -10.97 0.80
N GLN A 11 7.00 -10.47 1.48
CA GLN A 11 8.04 -9.63 0.90
C GLN A 11 9.02 -10.40 0.01
N THR A 12 9.07 -11.75 0.08
CA THR A 12 9.98 -12.57 -0.75
C THR A 12 9.57 -12.58 -2.22
N LEU A 13 8.28 -12.33 -2.49
CA LEU A 13 7.72 -12.22 -3.83
C LEU A 13 7.79 -10.79 -4.39
N CYS A 14 8.24 -9.82 -3.59
CA CYS A 14 8.28 -8.42 -4.00
C CYS A 14 9.38 -8.18 -5.02
N THR A 15 9.02 -7.67 -6.20
CA THR A 15 9.97 -7.32 -7.26
C THR A 15 10.31 -5.82 -7.31
N GLY A 16 9.79 -5.03 -6.37
CA GLY A 16 10.02 -3.58 -6.34
C GLY A 16 9.26 -2.79 -7.42
N CYS A 17 8.21 -3.36 -8.02
CA CYS A 17 7.47 -2.73 -9.12
C CYS A 17 6.62 -1.50 -8.70
N LYS A 18 6.41 -1.28 -7.40
CA LYS A 18 5.64 -0.15 -6.82
C LYS A 18 4.15 -0.07 -7.21
N ALA A 19 3.62 -1.10 -7.87
CA ALA A 19 2.19 -1.16 -8.23
C ALA A 19 1.26 -1.01 -7.02
N CYS A 20 1.61 -1.59 -5.87
CA CYS A 20 0.83 -1.46 -4.65
C CYS A 20 0.75 -0.02 -4.11
N SER A 21 1.79 0.81 -4.30
CA SER A 21 1.76 2.22 -3.95
C SER A 21 0.93 3.04 -4.93
N VAL A 22 0.98 2.72 -6.23
CA VAL A 22 0.13 3.35 -7.26
C VAL A 22 -1.35 3.05 -6.99
N ALA A 23 -1.69 1.78 -6.76
CA ALA A 23 -3.06 1.36 -6.45
C ALA A 23 -3.62 2.04 -5.19
N CYS A 24 -2.79 2.25 -4.17
CA CYS A 24 -3.19 2.98 -2.96
C CYS A 24 -3.52 4.45 -3.28
N LYS A 25 -2.71 5.12 -4.10
CA LYS A 25 -2.97 6.51 -4.52
C LYS A 25 -4.23 6.61 -5.39
N ASP A 26 -4.40 5.71 -6.34
CA ASP A 26 -5.56 5.64 -7.22
C ASP A 26 -6.85 5.42 -6.43
N LYS A 27 -6.84 4.49 -5.46
CA LYS A 27 -8.01 4.19 -4.64
C LYS A 27 -8.46 5.35 -3.74
N HIS A 28 -7.53 6.20 -3.34
CA HIS A 28 -7.75 7.23 -2.32
C HIS A 28 -7.54 8.67 -2.82
N ASP A 29 -7.31 8.87 -4.12
CA ASP A 29 -7.09 10.16 -4.79
C ASP A 29 -6.13 11.08 -4.01
N HIS A 30 -4.93 10.57 -3.73
CA HIS A 30 -3.96 11.31 -2.92
C HIS A 30 -3.37 12.51 -3.66
N ALA A 31 -3.27 13.63 -2.93
CA ALA A 31 -2.50 14.77 -3.39
C ALA A 31 -1.03 14.39 -3.63
N VAL A 32 -0.39 15.12 -4.55
CA VAL A 32 1.02 14.94 -4.89
C VAL A 32 1.88 15.07 -3.62
N GLY A 33 2.81 14.13 -3.43
CA GLY A 33 3.68 14.07 -2.25
C GLY A 33 3.18 13.17 -1.12
N ILE A 34 1.91 12.72 -1.15
CA ILE A 34 1.37 11.80 -0.15
C ILE A 34 1.56 10.34 -0.59
N SER A 35 2.13 9.51 0.29
CA SER A 35 2.25 8.06 0.08
C SER A 35 1.97 7.32 1.40
N TRP A 36 0.78 6.75 1.52
CA TRP A 36 0.39 5.95 2.68
C TRP A 36 1.08 4.58 2.70
N ARG A 37 1.12 3.91 1.54
CA ARG A 37 1.88 2.66 1.38
C ARG A 37 3.35 2.95 1.08
N ARG A 38 4.21 2.60 2.03
CA ARG A 38 5.67 2.69 1.91
C ARG A 38 6.23 1.29 1.71
N VAL A 39 6.94 1.10 0.61
CA VAL A 39 7.63 -0.15 0.25
C VAL A 39 9.03 0.26 -0.20
N ALA A 40 10.05 -0.44 0.31
CA ALA A 40 11.45 -0.21 -0.04
C ALA A 40 11.75 -0.66 -1.47
#